data_AF-A0A7T8JV84-F1
#
_entry.id   AF-A0A7T8JV84-F1
#
_cell.length_a   1.000
_cell.length_b   1.000
_cell.length_c   1.000
_cell.angle_alpha   90.00
_cell.angle_beta   90.00
_cell.angle_gamma   90.00
#
_symmetry.space_group_name_H-M   'P 1'
#
loop_
_entity.id
_entity.type
_entity.pdbx_description
1 polymer ?
#
loop_
_entity_poly.entity_id
_entity_poly.type
_entity_poly.pdbx_seq_one_letter_code
_entity_poly.pdbx_strand_id
1 'polypeptide(L)'
;MPSELERRKAIIVALRCGRAPKEIIDFFKFSKATVYSIAKSVKESENNEEGFLTPGKKDSRPIQFRKRSAESLILWSKEFWPPNSPDLNSCNYYLWGVLERDTNKRAHNTVDSLKAASSR
;
A
#
# COMPACT_ATOMS: atom_id res chain seq x y z
N MET A 1 -9.34 4.81 -22.94
CA MET A 1 -10.19 4.76 -21.74
C MET A 1 -9.70 3.64 -20.84
N PRO A 2 -9.47 3.84 -19.53
CA PRO A 2 -9.01 2.79 -18.63
C PRO A 2 -9.93 1.56 -18.70
N SER A 3 -9.39 0.34 -18.66
CA SER A 3 -10.24 -0.85 -18.63
C SER A 3 -11.12 -0.84 -17.38
N GLU A 4 -12.26 -1.54 -17.42
CA GLU A 4 -13.16 -1.61 -16.26
C GLU A 4 -12.45 -2.13 -15.01
N LEU A 5 -11.50 -3.06 -15.20
CA LEU A 5 -10.65 -3.60 -14.14
C LEU A 5 -9.81 -2.52 -13.46
N GLU A 6 -9.16 -1.65 -14.23
CA GLU A 6 -8.31 -0.58 -13.66
C GLU A 6 -9.14 0.47 -12.91
N ARG A 7 -10.37 0.76 -13.36
CA ARG A 7 -11.28 1.65 -12.63
C ARG A 7 -11.71 1.04 -11.30
N ARG A 8 -12.04 -0.25 -11.30
CA ARG A 8 -12.42 -0.98 -10.08
C ARG A 8 -11.27 -1.00 -9.07
N LYS A 9 -10.05 -1.28 -9.52
CA LYS A 9 -8.83 -1.25 -8.67
C LYS A 9 -8.60 0.13 -8.05
N ALA A 10 -8.66 1.19 -8.85
CA ALA A 10 -8.47 2.56 -8.37
C ALA A 10 -9.49 2.96 -7.29
N ILE A 11 -10.76 2.58 -7.47
CA ILE A 11 -11.83 2.85 -6.49
C ILE A 11 -11.58 2.08 -5.18
N ILE A 12 -11.23 0.79 -5.25
CA ILE A 12 -10.94 -0.03 -4.08
C ILE A 12 -9.76 0.53 -3.28
N VAL A 13 -8.67 0.90 -3.97
CA VAL A 13 -7.49 1.51 -3.34
C VAL A 13 -7.87 2.82 -2.66
N ALA A 14 -8.60 3.70 -3.35
CA ALA A 14 -8.99 4.99 -2.78
C ALA A 14 -9.92 4.86 -1.56
N LEU A 15 -10.88 3.94 -1.58
CA LEU A 15 -11.74 3.62 -0.43
C LEU A 15 -10.92 3.10 0.76
N ARG A 16 -9.96 2.20 0.52
CA ARG A 16 -9.06 1.66 1.57
C ARG A 16 -8.09 2.71 2.12
N CYS A 17 -7.71 3.70 1.31
CA CYS A 17 -6.97 4.88 1.77
C CYS A 17 -7.82 5.85 2.62
N GLY A 18 -9.09 5.52 2.92
CA GLY A 18 -9.98 6.32 3.74
C GLY A 18 -10.58 7.52 3.03
N ARG A 19 -10.54 7.56 1.69
CA ARG A 19 -11.18 8.63 0.91
C ARG A 19 -12.68 8.43 0.87
N ALA A 20 -13.43 9.53 0.98
CA ALA A 20 -14.88 9.46 0.89
C ALA A 20 -15.29 9.16 -0.58
N PRO A 21 -16.35 8.37 -0.82
CA PRO A 21 -16.85 8.08 -2.17
C PRO A 21 -17.05 9.32 -3.05
N LYS A 22 -17.46 10.45 -2.44
CA LYS A 22 -17.63 11.74 -3.12
C LYS A 22 -16.30 12.31 -3.64
N GLU A 23 -15.24 12.23 -2.85
CA GLU A 23 -13.90 12.69 -3.26
C GLU A 23 -13.35 11.82 -4.40
N ILE A 24 -13.66 10.51 -4.39
CA ILE A 24 -13.26 9.58 -5.44
C ILE A 24 -13.98 9.89 -6.76
N ILE A 25 -15.28 10.17 -6.69
CA ILE A 25 -16.09 10.57 -7.86
C ILE A 25 -15.53 11.87 -8.46
N ASP A 26 -15.19 12.84 -7.63
CA ASP A 26 -14.70 14.14 -8.07
C ASP A 26 -13.30 14.05 -8.68
N PHE A 27 -12.39 13.30 -8.03
CA PHE A 27 -11.01 13.16 -8.47
C PHE A 27 -10.86 12.32 -9.75
N PHE A 28 -11.47 11.13 -9.78
CA PHE A 28 -11.34 10.21 -10.90
C PHE A 28 -12.40 10.41 -11.99
N LYS A 29 -13.41 11.26 -11.75
CA LYS A 29 -14.55 11.50 -12.64
C LYS A 29 -15.27 10.21 -13.04
N PHE A 30 -15.30 9.24 -12.13
CA PHE A 30 -15.98 7.96 -12.34
C PHE A 30 -17.49 8.07 -12.12
N SER A 31 -18.23 7.14 -12.71
CA SER A 31 -19.68 7.05 -12.51
C SER A 31 -20.01 6.81 -11.05
N LYS A 32 -20.94 7.60 -10.51
CA LYS A 32 -21.46 7.46 -9.14
C LYS A 32 -21.92 6.02 -8.87
N ALA A 33 -22.61 5.41 -9.83
CA ALA A 33 -23.11 4.04 -9.71
C ALA A 33 -21.99 3.04 -9.44
N THR A 34 -20.87 3.16 -10.16
CA THR A 34 -19.70 2.27 -10.03
C THR A 34 -18.99 2.46 -8.70
N VAL A 35 -18.83 3.72 -8.23
CA VAL A 35 -18.16 3.99 -6.95
C VAL A 35 -18.98 3.44 -5.78
N TYR A 36 -20.29 3.68 -5.78
CA TYR A 36 -21.16 3.22 -4.70
C TYR A 36 -21.42 1.70 -4.73
N SER A 37 -21.50 1.06 -5.90
CA SER A 37 -21.64 -0.40 -5.98
C SER A 37 -20.41 -1.10 -5.42
N ILE A 38 -19.21 -0.61 -5.74
CA ILE A 38 -17.95 -1.15 -5.21
C ILE A 38 -17.81 -0.85 -3.72
N ALA A 39 -18.14 0.37 -3.27
CA ALA A 39 -18.12 0.69 -1.84
C ALA A 39 -19.05 -0.22 -1.03
N LYS A 40 -20.22 -0.56 -1.59
CA LYS A 40 -21.14 -1.53 -0.99
C LYS A 40 -20.53 -2.92 -0.92
N SER A 41 -19.98 -3.44 -2.02
CA SER A 41 -19.34 -4.76 -2.04
C SER A 41 -18.12 -4.87 -1.12
N VAL A 42 -17.34 -3.79 -0.98
CA VAL A 42 -16.20 -3.74 -0.04
C VAL A 42 -16.70 -3.75 1.41
N LYS A 43 -17.75 -2.98 1.72
CA LYS A 43 -18.38 -2.98 3.04
C LYS A 43 -18.99 -4.35 3.39
N GLU A 44 -19.59 -5.02 2.42
CA GLU A 44 -20.13 -6.38 2.57
C GLU A 44 -19.00 -7.42 2.74
N SER A 45 -17.86 -7.27 2.07
CA SER A 45 -16.70 -8.13 2.30
C SER A 45 -16.08 -7.93 3.69
N GLU A 46 -16.05 -6.69 4.20
CA GLU A 46 -15.61 -6.42 5.59
C GLU A 46 -16.55 -7.11 6.60
N ASN A 47 -17.86 -7.07 6.37
CA ASN A 47 -18.84 -7.68 7.28
C ASN A 47 -18.87 -9.22 7.22
N ASN A 48 -18.41 -9.84 6.13
CA ASN A 48 -18.32 -11.30 6.01
C ASN A 48 -17.05 -11.89 6.65
N GLU A 49 -16.06 -11.05 6.98
CA GLU A 49 -14.91 -11.44 7.81
C GLU A 49 -15.14 -11.15 9.30
N GLU A 50 -16.27 -10.52 9.68
CA GLU A 50 -16.69 -10.35 11.08
C GLU A 50 -17.30 -11.65 11.66
N GLY A 51 -16.49 -12.71 11.64
CA GLY A 51 -16.70 -13.93 12.42
C GLY A 51 -15.90 -13.93 13.72
N PHE A 52 -15.48 -12.80 14.29
CA PHE A 52 -14.97 -12.75 15.67
C PHE A 52 -14.97 -11.31 16.26
N LEU A 53 -15.95 -11.08 17.15
CA LEU A 53 -16.05 -10.04 18.21
C LEU A 53 -16.63 -8.63 17.91
N THR A 54 -17.98 -8.58 17.96
CA THR A 54 -18.91 -7.75 18.79
C THR A 54 -18.97 -6.19 18.72
N PRO A 55 -20.17 -5.60 19.00
CA PRO A 55 -20.55 -4.25 18.56
C PRO A 55 -20.41 -3.18 19.66
N GLY A 56 -19.99 -1.96 19.29
CA GLY A 56 -19.86 -0.87 20.26
C GLY A 56 -19.86 0.54 19.65
N LYS A 57 -20.99 1.23 19.86
CA LYS A 57 -21.29 2.68 19.91
C LYS A 57 -20.29 3.75 19.42
N LYS A 58 -20.92 4.78 18.84
CA LYS A 58 -20.42 6.11 18.44
C LYS A 58 -19.64 6.79 19.56
N ASP A 59 -18.42 7.27 19.29
CA ASP A 59 -17.81 8.37 20.03
C ASP A 59 -16.94 9.25 19.14
N SER A 60 -17.22 10.55 19.20
CA SER A 60 -16.47 11.64 18.60
C SER A 60 -15.25 11.94 19.47
N ARG A 61 -14.01 11.82 18.94
CA ARG A 61 -12.79 12.61 19.30
C ARG A 61 -11.54 12.11 18.53
N PRO A 62 -10.45 12.90 18.49
CA PRO A 62 -9.75 13.27 17.26
C PRO A 62 -8.70 12.25 16.81
N ILE A 63 -8.34 12.38 15.52
CA ILE A 63 -7.26 11.74 14.76
C ILE A 63 -6.22 11.07 15.68
N GLN A 64 -6.44 9.80 15.99
CA GLN A 64 -5.42 8.93 16.55
C GLN A 64 -4.77 8.18 15.41
N PHE A 65 -3.44 8.27 15.35
CA PHE A 65 -2.54 7.43 14.55
C PHE A 65 -3.03 5.98 14.58
N ARG A 66 -3.84 5.60 13.58
CA ARG A 66 -4.30 4.23 13.42
C ARG A 66 -3.04 3.44 13.10
N LYS A 67 -2.66 2.57 14.04
CA LYS A 67 -1.61 1.56 13.86
C LYS A 67 -1.69 1.08 12.42
N ARG A 68 -0.58 1.21 11.70
CA ARG A 68 -0.40 0.81 10.31
C ARG A 68 -0.68 -0.70 10.25
N SER A 69 -1.97 -1.01 10.09
CA SER A 69 -2.53 -2.34 10.04
C SER A 69 -1.93 -3.04 8.83
N ALA A 70 -1.87 -4.37 8.88
CA ALA A 70 -1.23 -5.26 7.90
C ALA A 70 -1.67 -5.07 6.43
N GLU A 71 -2.56 -4.12 6.12
CA GLU A 71 -3.00 -3.76 4.77
C GLU A 71 -2.01 -2.89 3.97
N SER A 72 -0.93 -2.34 4.58
CA SER A 72 0.18 -1.80 3.76
C SER A 72 0.89 -2.89 2.95
N LEU A 73 0.56 -4.17 3.20
CA LEU A 73 1.06 -5.31 2.44
C LEU A 73 0.33 -5.51 1.11
N ILE A 74 -0.89 -4.97 0.91
CA ILE A 74 -1.64 -5.18 -0.36
C ILE A 74 -0.99 -4.43 -1.53
N LEU A 75 -0.42 -3.24 -1.30
CA LEU A 75 0.35 -2.51 -2.32
C LEU A 75 1.74 -3.14 -2.56
N TRP A 76 2.17 -4.07 -1.70
CA TRP A 76 3.45 -4.77 -1.77
C TRP A 76 3.27 -6.28 -2.03
N SER A 77 2.05 -6.74 -2.33
CA SER A 77 1.80 -8.10 -2.80
C SER A 77 2.51 -8.27 -4.13
N LYS A 78 3.29 -9.35 -4.28
CA LYS A 78 4.10 -9.66 -5.48
C LYS A 78 3.29 -9.62 -6.79
N GLU A 79 1.98 -9.82 -6.70
CA GLU A 79 1.00 -9.78 -7.80
C GLU A 79 0.66 -8.36 -8.30
N PHE A 80 0.97 -7.32 -7.53
CA PHE A 80 0.68 -5.92 -7.88
C PHE A 80 1.90 -5.19 -8.48
N TRP A 81 3.11 -5.73 -8.32
CA TRP A 81 4.33 -5.08 -8.82
C TRP A 81 4.42 -5.17 -10.35
N PRO A 82 4.55 -4.03 -11.06
CA PRO A 82 4.75 -4.08 -12.51
C PRO A 82 6.10 -4.74 -12.84
N PRO A 83 6.16 -5.59 -13.89
CA PRO A 83 7.41 -6.19 -14.32
C PRO A 83 8.43 -5.10 -14.70
N ASN A 84 9.71 -5.35 -14.44
CA ASN A 84 10.83 -4.46 -14.76
C ASN A 84 10.78 -3.04 -14.15
N SER A 85 10.12 -2.84 -13.01
CA SER A 85 10.04 -1.52 -12.36
C SER A 85 10.84 -1.46 -11.04
N PRO A 86 12.19 -1.44 -11.06
CA PRO A 86 13.00 -1.28 -9.85
C PRO A 86 12.95 0.15 -9.28
N ASP A 87 12.60 1.13 -10.10
CA ASP A 87 12.44 2.56 -9.79
C ASP A 87 11.32 2.84 -8.78
N LEU A 88 10.25 2.04 -8.84
CA LEU A 88 9.12 2.16 -7.91
C LEU A 88 9.46 1.68 -6.49
N ASN A 89 10.55 0.92 -6.33
CA ASN A 89 10.99 0.43 -5.02
C ASN A 89 12.10 1.33 -4.49
N SER A 90 11.79 2.11 -3.46
CA SER A 90 12.76 2.97 -2.77
C SER A 90 14.04 2.23 -2.33
N CYS A 91 13.92 0.95 -1.96
CA CYS A 91 15.07 0.11 -1.62
C CYS A 91 15.95 -0.15 -2.85
N ASN A 92 15.34 -0.44 -4.01
CA ASN A 92 16.08 -0.70 -5.23
C ASN A 92 16.69 0.55 -5.87
N TYR A 93 15.95 1.65 -5.94
CA TYR A 93 16.42 2.87 -6.58
C TYR A 93 17.45 3.64 -5.74
N TYR A 94 17.28 3.67 -4.41
CA TYR A 94 18.07 4.55 -3.55
C TYR A 94 18.94 3.79 -2.55
N LEU A 95 18.36 2.85 -1.79
CA LEU A 95 19.08 2.21 -0.68
C LEU A 95 20.29 1.43 -1.16
N TRP A 96 20.20 0.65 -2.24
CA TRP A 96 21.35 -0.08 -2.77
C TRP A 96 22.49 0.82 -3.21
N GLY A 97 22.21 1.97 -3.83
CA GLY A 97 23.26 2.90 -4.24
C GLY A 97 23.97 3.57 -3.06
N VAL A 98 23.24 3.85 -1.98
CA VAL A 98 23.83 4.35 -0.72
C VAL A 98 24.65 3.26 -0.04
N LEU A 99 24.08 2.06 0.09
CA LEU A 99 24.75 0.93 0.72
C LEU A 99 26.03 0.55 -0.02
N GLU A 100 25.98 0.46 -1.35
CA GLU A 100 27.15 0.19 -2.20
C GLU A 100 28.24 1.24 -1.98
N ARG A 101 27.87 2.52 -1.95
CA ARG A 101 28.82 3.61 -1.69
C ARG A 101 29.46 3.49 -0.30
N ASP A 102 28.73 3.01 0.70
CA ASP A 102 29.20 2.91 2.07
C ASP A 102 30.03 1.66 2.34
N THR A 103 29.66 0.52 1.74
CA THR A 103 30.38 -0.74 1.86
C THR A 103 31.63 -0.74 0.97
N ASN A 104 31.53 -0.34 -0.30
CA ASN A 104 32.65 -0.37 -1.25
C ASN A 104 33.64 0.79 -1.09
N LYS A 105 33.60 1.56 0.01
CA LYS A 105 34.64 2.56 0.33
C LYS A 105 36.03 1.95 0.43
N ARG A 106 36.12 0.65 0.72
CA ARG A 106 37.36 -0.11 0.80
C ARG A 106 37.18 -1.44 0.08
N ALA A 107 38.24 -1.95 -0.53
CA ALA A 107 38.21 -3.29 -1.09
C ALA A 107 38.05 -4.33 0.04
N HIS A 108 37.15 -5.28 -0.16
CA HIS A 108 36.94 -6.41 0.75
C HIS A 108 37.46 -7.68 0.09
N ASN A 109 38.43 -8.34 0.74
CA ASN A 109 39.02 -9.60 0.29
C ASN A 109 38.34 -10.84 0.90
N THR A 110 37.43 -10.64 1.87
CA THR A 110 36.68 -11.72 2.54
C THR A 110 35.22 -11.34 2.74
N VAL A 111 34.33 -12.34 2.78
CA VAL A 111 32.90 -12.15 3.02
C VAL A 111 32.62 -11.57 4.41
N ASP A 112 33.43 -11.92 5.41
CA ASP A 112 33.29 -11.40 6.78
C ASP A 112 33.62 -9.92 6.87
N SER A 113 34.65 -9.47 6.13
CA SER A 113 35.00 -8.05 6.02
C SER A 113 33.86 -7.24 5.39
N LEU A 114 33.21 -7.80 4.36
CA LEU A 114 32.05 -7.17 3.72
C LEU A 114 30.83 -7.11 4.66
N LYS A 115 30.51 -8.22 5.36
CA LYS A 115 29.42 -8.24 6.34
C LYS A 115 29.64 -7.22 7.45
N ALA A 116 30.87 -7.11 7.96
CA ALA A 116 31.21 -6.13 8.99
C ALA A 116 31.06 -4.69 8.49
N ALA A 117 31.31 -4.42 7.20
CA ALA A 117 31.10 -3.10 6.60
C ALA A 117 29.61 -2.75 6.42
N SER A 118 28.76 -3.75 6.15
CA SER A 118 27.31 -3.56 5.98
C SER A 118 26.54 -3.43 7.30
N SER A 119 27.08 -3.93 8.41
CA SER A 119 26.46 -3.88 9.76
C SER A 119 26.81 -2.61 10.56
N ARG A 120 27.26 -1.53 9.88
CA ARG A 120 27.65 -0.28 10.54
C ARG A 120 26.48 0.48 11.15
#